data_AF-A0AA42TSD8-F1
#
_entry.id   AF-A0AA42TSD8-F1
#
_cell.length_a   1.000
_cell.length_b   1.000
_cell.length_c   1.000
_cell.angle_alpha   90.00
_cell.angle_beta   90.00
_cell.angle_gamma   90.00
#
_symmetry.space_group_name_H-M   'P 1'
#
loop_
_entity.id
_entity.type
_entity.pdbx_description
1 polymer ?
#
loop_
_entity_poly.entity_id
_entity_poly.type
_entity_poly.pdbx_seq_one_letter_code
_entity_poly.pdbx_strand_id
1 'polypeptide(L)'
;MMHSHRLVTPGLANFGELSYLDIEFVFSGAPERKATYRLVFCPPSLDPVAAETMHRMLGNEVSTLCVSVVSFADTVQLDREQEQRENPVEGEEPINMFAKPEGAFDLDIAELQYLYGTLVDFMIKVADNEGIQILYFAAEREELMSTYERYVKRLTKTRGLTYVNDGASYAIRTQHYPN
;
A
#
# COMPACT_ATOMS: atom_id res chain seq x y z
N MET A 1 -24.72 0.38 -2.20
CA MET A 1 -24.31 1.47 -1.29
C MET A 1 -23.25 2.30 -1.99
N MET A 2 -23.22 3.62 -1.79
CA MET A 2 -22.25 4.48 -2.45
C MET A 2 -21.02 4.63 -1.55
N HIS A 3 -19.89 4.06 -1.97
CA HIS A 3 -18.59 4.34 -1.36
C HIS A 3 -17.94 5.47 -2.15
N SER A 4 -17.19 6.34 -1.49
CA SER A 4 -16.48 7.44 -2.14
C SER A 4 -15.08 7.58 -1.56
N HIS A 5 -14.18 8.17 -2.33
CA HIS A 5 -12.82 8.49 -1.89
C HIS A 5 -12.41 9.85 -2.45
N ARG A 6 -11.48 10.51 -1.79
CA ARG A 6 -10.82 11.71 -2.30
C ARG A 6 -9.35 11.72 -1.93
N LEU A 7 -8.54 12.29 -2.81
CA LEU A 7 -7.17 12.65 -2.48
C LEU A 7 -7.18 13.77 -1.45
N VAL A 8 -6.46 13.56 -0.35
CA VAL A 8 -6.23 14.59 0.67
C VAL A 8 -4.96 15.35 0.35
N THR A 9 -3.92 14.66 -0.10
CA THR A 9 -2.73 15.31 -0.66
C THR A 9 -3.02 15.79 -2.09
N PRO A 10 -2.61 17.01 -2.47
CA PRO A 10 -2.84 17.55 -3.82
C PRO A 10 -2.07 16.82 -4.93
N GLY A 11 -1.21 15.87 -4.56
CA GLY A 11 -0.38 15.04 -5.43
C GLY A 11 0.48 14.10 -4.58
N LEU A 12 1.50 13.51 -5.21
CA LEU A 12 2.52 12.74 -4.50
C LEU A 12 3.38 13.71 -3.68
N ALA A 13 3.31 13.61 -2.35
CA ALA A 13 4.09 14.41 -1.42
C ALA A 13 5.42 13.72 -1.12
N ASN A 14 6.50 14.49 -0.94
CA ASN A 14 7.83 13.96 -0.68
C ASN A 14 8.29 14.28 0.75
N PHE A 15 8.94 13.32 1.40
CA PHE A 15 9.58 13.44 2.69
C PHE A 15 10.90 12.66 2.70
N GLY A 16 12.02 13.37 2.46
CA GLY A 16 13.32 12.74 2.28
C GLY A 16 13.32 11.82 1.06
N GLU A 17 13.67 10.55 1.26
CA GLU A 17 13.63 9.49 0.23
C GLU A 17 12.25 8.81 0.12
N LEU A 18 11.29 9.18 0.98
CA LEU A 18 9.93 8.66 0.95
C LEU A 18 9.03 9.57 0.12
N SER A 19 8.10 8.97 -0.60
CA SER A 19 6.98 9.67 -1.21
C SER A 19 5.69 9.11 -0.63
N TYR A 20 4.63 9.91 -0.49
CA TYR A 20 3.36 9.42 0.04
C TYR A 20 2.16 10.14 -0.54
N LEU A 21 1.00 9.50 -0.40
CA LEU A 21 -0.27 10.04 -0.82
C LEU A 21 -1.37 9.62 0.15
N ASP A 22 -2.14 10.60 0.63
CA ASP A 22 -3.22 10.36 1.59
C ASP A 22 -4.58 10.32 0.88
N ILE A 23 -5.35 9.29 1.16
CA ILE A 23 -6.67 9.05 0.57
C ILE A 23 -7.69 8.95 1.70
N GLU A 24 -8.66 9.86 1.71
CA GLU A 24 -9.82 9.75 2.60
C GLU A 24 -10.89 8.91 1.91
N PHE A 25 -11.41 7.92 2.64
CA PHE A 25 -12.52 7.08 2.25
C PHE A 25 -13.76 7.42 3.07
N VAL A 26 -14.91 7.45 2.41
CA VAL A 26 -16.23 7.47 3.05
C VAL A 26 -16.97 6.20 2.64
N PHE A 27 -17.21 5.31 3.59
CA PHE A 27 -17.87 4.04 3.33
C PHE A 27 -19.37 4.13 3.54
N SER A 28 -20.14 3.44 2.70
CA SER A 28 -21.60 3.34 2.82
C SER A 28 -22.34 4.68 2.85
N GLY A 29 -21.74 5.74 2.32
CA GLY A 29 -22.27 7.11 2.32
C GLY A 29 -22.38 7.76 3.71
N ALA A 30 -21.78 7.14 4.72
CA ALA A 30 -21.91 7.49 6.13
C ALA A 30 -20.72 8.33 6.59
N PRO A 31 -20.91 9.61 6.98
CA PRO A 31 -19.80 10.47 7.42
C PRO A 31 -19.04 9.96 8.65
N GLU A 32 -19.69 9.15 9.48
CA GLU A 32 -19.09 8.46 10.63
C GLU A 32 -18.23 7.25 10.23
N ARG A 33 -18.37 6.75 8.99
CA ARG A 33 -17.56 5.66 8.43
C ARG A 33 -16.47 6.23 7.54
N LYS A 34 -15.67 7.13 8.11
CA LYS A 34 -14.53 7.76 7.45
C LYS A 34 -13.21 7.19 7.96
N ALA A 35 -12.30 6.91 7.05
CA ALA A 35 -10.93 6.53 7.36
C ALA A 35 -9.99 7.15 6.33
N THR A 36 -8.80 7.56 6.76
CA THR A 36 -7.75 8.07 5.87
C THR A 36 -6.61 7.07 5.86
N TYR A 37 -6.25 6.63 4.66
CA TYR A 37 -5.11 5.75 4.46
C TYR A 37 -3.98 6.52 3.77
N ARG A 38 -2.77 6.36 4.30
CA ARG A 38 -1.55 6.85 3.66
C ARG A 38 -0.93 5.72 2.85
N LEU A 39 -0.74 5.94 1.55
CA LEU A 39 0.13 5.11 0.71
C LEU A 39 1.54 5.69 0.78
N VAL A 40 2.53 4.89 1.16
CA VAL A 40 3.94 5.27 1.20
C VAL A 40 4.68 4.51 0.12
N PHE A 41 5.44 5.22 -0.69
CA PHE A 41 6.31 4.74 -1.74
C PHE A 41 7.75 4.99 -1.31
N CYS A 42 8.54 3.93 -1.17
CA CYS A 42 9.94 4.03 -0.78
C CYS A 42 10.85 3.23 -1.70
N PRO A 43 12.14 3.61 -1.81
CA PRO A 43 13.12 2.77 -2.47
C PRO A 43 13.37 1.49 -1.65
N PRO A 44 13.75 0.36 -2.30
CA PRO A 44 14.08 -0.89 -1.62
C PRO A 44 15.15 -0.76 -0.53
N SER A 45 16.05 0.23 -0.63
CA SER A 45 17.10 0.49 0.36
C SER A 45 16.58 0.80 1.76
N LEU A 46 15.33 1.27 1.87
CA LEU A 46 14.69 1.59 3.15
C LEU A 46 13.87 0.44 3.73
N ASP A 47 13.72 -0.66 3.00
CA ASP A 47 13.05 -1.88 3.46
C ASP A 47 13.90 -3.11 3.07
N PRO A 48 14.86 -3.51 3.92
CA PRO A 48 15.74 -4.65 3.63
C PRO A 48 14.99 -5.98 3.43
N VAL A 49 13.85 -6.16 4.10
CA VAL A 49 13.04 -7.39 4.01
C VAL A 49 12.34 -7.44 2.65
N ALA A 50 11.76 -6.32 2.21
CA ALA A 50 11.24 -6.20 0.86
C ALA A 50 12.34 -6.37 -0.19
N ALA A 51 13.52 -5.77 0.00
CA ALA A 51 14.64 -5.89 -0.92
C ALA A 51 15.10 -7.34 -1.09
N GLU A 52 15.26 -8.09 0.00
CA GLU A 52 15.62 -9.51 -0.04
C GLU A 52 14.53 -10.34 -0.73
N THR A 53 13.26 -10.06 -0.44
CA THR A 53 12.13 -10.79 -1.04
C THR A 53 12.03 -10.51 -2.54
N MET A 54 12.16 -9.26 -2.95
CA MET A 54 12.21 -8.89 -4.38
C MET A 54 13.37 -9.56 -5.09
N HIS A 55 14.56 -9.59 -4.49
CA HIS A 55 15.72 -10.26 -5.06
C HIS A 55 15.47 -11.75 -5.31
N ARG A 56 14.82 -12.44 -4.37
CA ARG A 56 14.40 -13.84 -4.55
C ARG A 56 13.36 -14.01 -5.65
N MET A 57 12.38 -13.10 -5.75
CA MET A 57 11.29 -13.18 -6.72
C MET A 57 11.71 -12.85 -8.16
N LEU A 58 12.64 -11.92 -8.34
CA LEU A 58 12.90 -11.27 -9.63
C LEU A 58 14.38 -11.38 -10.08
N GLY A 59 15.28 -11.79 -9.20
CA GLY A 59 16.70 -11.96 -9.48
C GLY A 59 17.52 -10.66 -9.40
N ASN A 60 18.74 -10.72 -9.96
CA ASN A 60 19.76 -9.67 -9.83
C ASN A 60 19.41 -8.36 -10.56
N GLU A 61 18.58 -8.44 -11.60
CA GLU A 61 18.21 -7.31 -12.46
C GLU A 61 17.38 -6.25 -11.73
N VAL A 62 16.79 -6.55 -10.57
CA VAL A 62 16.05 -5.59 -9.74
C VAL A 62 16.89 -4.36 -9.38
N SER A 63 18.20 -4.55 -9.17
CA SER A 63 19.12 -3.48 -8.76
C SER A 63 19.33 -2.38 -9.81
N THR A 64 18.97 -2.64 -11.08
CA THR A 64 19.09 -1.67 -12.18
C THR A 64 17.77 -1.00 -12.53
N LEU A 65 16.68 -1.36 -11.86
CA LEU A 65 15.34 -0.91 -12.15
C LEU A 65 14.90 0.18 -11.17
N CYS A 66 14.02 1.08 -11.63
CA CYS A 66 13.28 1.97 -10.75
C CYS A 66 12.20 1.15 -10.03
N VAL A 67 12.43 0.87 -8.75
CA VAL A 67 11.55 0.06 -7.92
C VAL A 67 11.00 0.91 -6.79
N SER A 68 9.71 0.76 -6.52
CA SER A 68 9.09 1.30 -5.32
C SER A 68 8.42 0.20 -4.52
N VAL A 69 8.83 0.11 -3.25
CA VAL A 69 8.13 -0.64 -2.21
C VAL A 69 6.98 0.23 -1.73
N VAL A 70 5.79 -0.35 -1.66
CA VAL A 70 4.59 0.36 -1.28
C VAL A 70 3.95 -0.27 -0.07
N SER A 71 3.74 0.55 0.96
CA SER A 71 2.99 0.20 2.16
C SER A 71 1.80 1.14 2.32
N PHE A 72 0.80 0.73 3.09
CA PHE A 72 -0.27 1.63 3.48
C PHE A 72 -0.76 1.32 4.88
N ALA A 73 -1.17 2.36 5.58
CA ALA A 73 -1.69 2.26 6.93
C ALA A 73 -2.75 3.33 7.15
N ASP A 74 -3.62 3.08 8.13
CA ASP A 74 -4.54 4.09 8.62
C ASP A 74 -3.74 5.21 9.32
N THR A 75 -4.03 6.47 9.01
CA THR A 75 -3.28 7.60 9.58
C THR A 75 -3.38 7.65 11.10
N VAL A 76 -4.49 7.19 11.67
CA VAL A 76 -4.65 7.11 13.14
C VAL A 76 -3.62 6.15 13.75
N GLN A 77 -3.31 5.04 13.07
CA GLN A 77 -2.31 4.08 13.55
C GLN A 77 -0.88 4.60 13.37
N LEU A 78 -0.63 5.36 12.30
CA LEU A 78 0.65 6.04 12.10
C LEU A 78 0.89 7.10 13.19
N ASP A 79 -0.12 7.91 13.51
CA ASP A 79 -0.01 8.93 14.56
C ASP A 79 0.27 8.29 15.93
N ARG A 80 -0.39 7.16 16.24
CA ARG A 80 -0.16 6.40 17.47
C ARG A 80 1.24 5.78 17.54
N GLU A 81 1.72 5.18 16.46
CA GLU A 81 3.09 4.63 16.39
C GLU A 81 4.12 5.74 16.61
N GLN A 82 3.93 6.90 15.97
CA GLN A 82 4.80 8.05 16.16
C GLN A 82 4.78 8.55 17.61
N GLU A 83 3.60 8.66 18.24
CA GLU A 83 3.47 9.07 19.64
C GLU A 83 4.19 8.10 20.59
N GLN A 84 4.03 6.78 20.39
CA GLN A 84 4.74 5.77 21.18
C GLN A 84 6.26 5.88 21.02
N ARG A 85 6.74 6.17 19.80
CA ARG A 85 8.17 6.34 19.54
C ARG A 85 8.75 7.59 20.19
N GLU A 86 7.98 8.69 20.21
CA GLU A 86 8.38 9.94 20.83
C GLU A 86 8.27 9.90 22.36
N ASN A 87 7.32 9.14 22.90
CA ASN A 87 7.04 9.01 24.33
C ASN A 87 6.95 7.53 24.76
N PRO A 88 8.07 6.78 24.76
CA PRO A 88 8.05 5.36 25.06
C PRO A 88 7.70 5.11 26.53
N VAL A 89 6.75 4.21 26.77
CA VAL A 89 6.40 3.70 28.11
C VAL A 89 7.06 2.34 28.33
N GLU A 90 7.77 2.18 29.43
CA GLU A 90 8.45 0.93 29.76
C GLU A 90 7.43 -0.22 29.92
N GLY A 91 7.64 -1.31 29.18
CA GLY A 91 6.77 -2.50 29.21
C GLY A 91 5.57 -2.44 28.26
N GLU A 92 5.42 -1.38 27.47
CA GLU A 92 4.38 -1.30 26.43
C GLU A 92 4.80 -2.08 25.17
N GLU A 93 3.86 -2.85 24.61
CA GLU A 93 4.05 -3.58 23.35
C GLU A 93 4.12 -2.59 22.16
N PRO A 94 5.00 -2.82 21.17
CA PRO A 94 5.05 -1.98 19.97
C PRO A 94 3.71 -1.96 19.22
N ILE A 95 3.27 -0.78 18.82
CA ILE A 95 2.05 -0.62 18.03
C ILE A 95 2.26 -1.20 16.63
N ASN A 96 1.38 -2.13 16.25
CA ASN A 96 1.31 -2.59 14.86
C ASN A 96 0.60 -1.53 14.00
N MET A 97 1.39 -0.74 13.25
CA MET A 97 0.87 0.31 12.38
C MET A 97 -0.05 -0.18 11.24
N PHE A 98 0.03 -1.47 10.88
CA PHE A 98 -0.82 -2.09 9.85
C PHE A 98 -2.10 -2.71 10.42
N ALA A 99 -2.24 -2.77 11.74
CA ALA A 99 -3.47 -3.22 12.38
C ALA A 99 -4.57 -2.17 12.24
N LYS A 100 -5.84 -2.61 12.37
CA LYS A 100 -6.98 -1.68 12.46
C LYS A 100 -6.86 -0.85 13.75
N PRO A 101 -7.10 0.49 13.72
CA PRO A 101 -7.15 1.28 14.94
C PRO A 101 -8.19 0.76 15.94
N GLU A 102 -7.91 0.91 17.23
CA GLU A 102 -8.85 0.53 18.29
C GLU A 102 -10.11 1.39 18.22
N GLY A 103 -11.29 0.78 18.34
CA GLY A 103 -12.58 1.47 18.22
C GLY A 103 -12.98 1.86 16.80
N ALA A 104 -12.15 1.62 15.78
CA ALA A 104 -12.53 1.83 14.39
C ALA A 104 -13.58 0.81 13.91
N PHE A 105 -14.47 1.27 13.04
CA PHE A 105 -15.53 0.45 12.48
C PHE A 105 -14.99 -0.71 11.65
N ASP A 106 -15.70 -1.83 11.67
CA ASP A 106 -15.39 -2.95 10.78
C ASP A 106 -15.84 -2.64 9.35
N LEU A 107 -14.97 -2.99 8.40
CA LEU A 107 -15.28 -2.95 6.98
C LEU A 107 -15.94 -4.27 6.59
N ASP A 108 -17.08 -4.21 5.91
CA ASP A 108 -17.65 -5.39 5.28
C ASP A 108 -16.85 -5.81 4.03
N ILE A 109 -17.22 -6.94 3.43
CA ILE A 109 -16.53 -7.46 2.24
C ILE A 109 -16.58 -6.46 1.08
N ALA A 110 -17.71 -5.77 0.86
CA ALA A 110 -17.83 -4.80 -0.24
C ALA A 110 -16.98 -3.55 0.01
N GLU A 111 -16.87 -3.11 1.26
CA GLU A 111 -16.05 -1.99 1.68
C GLU A 111 -14.55 -2.31 1.60
N LEU A 112 -14.13 -3.50 2.05
CA LEU A 112 -12.75 -4.00 1.87
C LEU A 112 -12.40 -4.08 0.37
N GLN A 113 -13.33 -4.59 -0.42
CA GLN A 113 -13.18 -4.66 -1.87
C GLN A 113 -13.00 -3.28 -2.51
N TYR A 114 -13.77 -2.30 -2.06
CA TYR A 114 -13.65 -0.92 -2.53
C TYR A 114 -12.33 -0.27 -2.10
N LEU A 115 -11.93 -0.42 -0.84
CA LEU A 115 -10.67 0.09 -0.30
C LEU A 115 -9.49 -0.44 -1.09
N TYR A 116 -9.33 -1.76 -1.17
CA TYR A 116 -8.16 -2.36 -1.82
C TYR A 116 -8.13 -2.16 -3.33
N GLY A 117 -9.30 -2.22 -3.99
CA GLY A 117 -9.38 -1.88 -5.41
C GLY A 117 -8.90 -0.45 -5.69
N THR A 118 -9.28 0.49 -4.82
CA THR A 118 -8.88 1.90 -4.94
C THR A 118 -7.40 2.10 -4.65
N LEU A 119 -6.86 1.50 -3.59
CA LEU A 119 -5.44 1.59 -3.24
C LEU A 119 -4.56 1.08 -4.38
N VAL A 120 -4.82 -0.13 -4.90
CA VAL A 120 -4.04 -0.69 -6.02
C VAL A 120 -4.17 0.17 -7.28
N ASP A 121 -5.34 0.74 -7.55
CA ASP A 121 -5.52 1.66 -8.69
C ASP A 121 -4.65 2.91 -8.57
N PHE A 122 -4.55 3.51 -7.37
CA PHE A 122 -3.65 4.64 -7.10
C PHE A 122 -2.19 4.24 -7.20
N MET A 123 -1.79 3.08 -6.67
CA MET A 123 -0.40 2.59 -6.77
C MET A 123 0.04 2.53 -8.23
N ILE A 124 -0.77 1.94 -9.11
CA ILE A 124 -0.43 1.83 -10.54
C ILE A 124 -0.43 3.21 -11.21
N LYS A 125 -1.33 4.13 -10.85
CA LYS A 125 -1.32 5.50 -11.39
C LYS A 125 -0.06 6.27 -11.00
N VAL A 126 0.36 6.16 -9.73
CA VAL A 126 1.61 6.77 -9.27
C VAL A 126 2.79 6.18 -10.04
N ALA A 127 2.85 4.86 -10.19
CA ALA A 127 3.93 4.24 -10.94
C ALA A 127 4.00 4.66 -12.41
N ASP A 128 2.84 4.85 -13.04
CA ASP A 128 2.80 5.36 -14.40
C ASP A 128 3.38 6.79 -14.48
N ASN A 129 2.92 7.68 -13.61
CA ASN A 129 3.33 9.08 -13.57
C ASN A 129 4.82 9.26 -13.22
N GLU A 130 5.34 8.45 -12.31
CA GLU A 130 6.71 8.55 -11.79
C GLU A 130 7.72 7.70 -12.58
N GLY A 131 7.29 6.99 -13.63
CA GLY A 131 8.18 6.12 -14.41
C GLY A 131 8.69 4.90 -13.64
N ILE A 132 8.00 4.48 -12.58
CA ILE A 132 8.38 3.32 -11.76
C ILE A 132 8.22 2.06 -12.60
N GLN A 133 9.25 1.21 -12.64
CA GLN A 133 9.30 0.00 -13.46
C GLN A 133 8.76 -1.22 -12.71
N ILE A 134 8.99 -1.27 -11.39
CA ILE A 134 8.43 -2.31 -10.50
C ILE A 134 7.75 -1.66 -9.30
N LEU A 135 6.49 -2.03 -9.09
CA LEU A 135 5.82 -1.82 -7.80
C LEU A 135 5.84 -3.11 -7.00
N TYR A 136 6.40 -3.04 -5.79
CA TYR A 136 6.37 -4.14 -4.83
C TYR A 136 5.50 -3.79 -3.64
N PHE A 137 4.70 -4.74 -3.16
CA PHE A 137 3.96 -4.61 -1.90
C PHE A 137 3.65 -6.00 -1.34
N ALA A 138 3.52 -6.08 -0.01
CA ALA A 138 3.13 -7.28 0.70
C ALA A 138 1.77 -7.10 1.37
N ALA A 139 0.91 -8.12 1.29
CA ALA A 139 -0.34 -8.17 2.02
C ALA A 139 -0.06 -8.68 3.44
N GLU A 140 0.16 -7.75 4.38
CA GLU A 140 0.47 -8.05 5.80
C GLU A 140 -0.69 -8.68 6.59
N ARG A 141 -1.88 -8.78 6.00
CA ARG A 141 -3.07 -9.40 6.62
C ARG A 141 -3.49 -10.63 5.84
N GLU A 142 -3.30 -11.82 6.44
CA GLU A 142 -3.62 -13.11 5.82
C GLU A 142 -5.07 -13.20 5.30
N GLU A 143 -6.02 -12.68 6.09
CA GLU A 143 -7.45 -12.62 5.76
C GLU A 143 -7.73 -11.94 4.42
N LEU A 144 -6.81 -11.07 3.99
CA LEU A 144 -6.95 -10.20 2.84
C LEU A 144 -6.12 -10.66 1.65
N MET A 145 -5.23 -11.64 1.81
CA MET A 145 -4.38 -12.15 0.72
C MET A 145 -5.19 -12.57 -0.51
N SER A 146 -6.30 -13.30 -0.31
CA SER A 146 -7.18 -13.74 -1.41
C SER A 146 -7.87 -12.57 -2.14
N THR A 147 -8.13 -11.49 -1.40
CA THR A 147 -8.73 -10.26 -1.93
C THR A 147 -7.69 -9.49 -2.75
N TYR A 148 -6.49 -9.34 -2.20
CA TYR A 148 -5.34 -8.74 -2.88
C TYR A 148 -5.03 -9.45 -4.19
N GLU A 149 -4.83 -10.77 -4.16
CA GLU A 149 -4.50 -11.55 -5.35
C GLU A 149 -5.51 -11.34 -6.48
N ARG A 150 -6.81 -11.36 -6.13
CA ARG A 150 -7.90 -11.13 -7.09
C ARG A 150 -7.80 -9.73 -7.72
N TYR A 151 -7.48 -8.71 -6.93
CA TYR A 151 -7.37 -7.34 -7.43
C TYR A 151 -6.13 -7.11 -8.28
N VAL A 152 -4.98 -7.61 -7.84
CA VAL A 152 -3.75 -7.55 -8.62
C VAL A 152 -3.95 -8.22 -9.96
N LYS A 153 -4.49 -9.44 -9.98
CA LYS A 153 -4.84 -10.15 -11.23
C LYS A 153 -5.76 -9.35 -12.13
N ARG A 154 -6.85 -8.82 -11.58
CA ARG A 154 -7.85 -8.09 -12.36
C ARG A 154 -7.29 -6.80 -12.93
N LEU A 155 -6.62 -5.99 -12.12
CA LEU A 155 -6.11 -4.67 -12.50
C LEU A 155 -4.94 -4.78 -13.47
N THR A 156 -3.98 -5.68 -13.22
CA THR A 156 -2.87 -5.91 -14.13
C THR A 156 -3.36 -6.39 -15.49
N LYS A 157 -4.28 -7.37 -15.54
CA LYS A 157 -4.90 -7.83 -16.79
C LYS A 157 -5.61 -6.72 -17.56
N THR A 158 -6.37 -5.87 -16.85
CA THR A 158 -7.13 -4.77 -17.47
C THR A 158 -6.20 -3.73 -18.09
N ARG A 159 -5.01 -3.54 -17.53
CA ARG A 159 -4.00 -2.58 -17.98
C ARG A 159 -2.87 -3.20 -18.82
N GLY A 160 -2.96 -4.48 -19.17
CA GLY A 160 -1.92 -5.19 -19.94
C GLY A 160 -0.59 -5.36 -19.19
N LEU A 161 -0.59 -5.26 -17.86
CA LEU A 161 0.59 -5.41 -17.02
C LEU A 161 0.82 -6.87 -16.62
N THR A 162 2.06 -7.20 -16.27
CA THR A 162 2.40 -8.51 -15.72
C THR A 162 2.79 -8.39 -14.25
N TYR A 163 2.66 -9.48 -13.49
CA TYR A 163 3.08 -9.51 -12.10
C TYR A 163 3.65 -10.88 -11.74
N VAL A 164 4.49 -10.90 -10.72
CA VAL A 164 5.03 -12.09 -10.05
C VAL A 164 4.57 -12.02 -8.59
N ASN A 165 4.26 -13.16 -7.98
CA ASN A 165 3.93 -13.22 -6.56
C ASN A 165 4.66 -14.38 -5.87
N ASP A 166 4.98 -14.16 -4.59
CA ASP A 166 5.50 -15.18 -3.67
C ASP A 166 4.73 -15.05 -2.35
N GLY A 167 3.82 -15.99 -2.09
CA GLY A 167 2.89 -15.91 -0.98
C GLY A 167 2.04 -14.63 -1.01
N ALA A 168 2.21 -13.78 0.02
CA ALA A 168 1.53 -12.51 0.19
C ALA A 168 2.23 -11.32 -0.50
N SER A 169 3.39 -11.55 -1.11
CA SER A 169 4.19 -10.51 -1.75
C SER A 169 3.93 -10.46 -3.24
N TYR A 170 3.77 -9.25 -3.77
CA TYR A 170 3.43 -9.00 -5.17
C TYR A 170 4.43 -8.01 -5.77
N ALA A 171 4.95 -8.35 -6.94
CA ALA A 171 5.75 -7.46 -7.77
C ALA A 171 5.05 -7.24 -9.11
N ILE A 172 4.55 -6.04 -9.36
CA ILE A 172 3.92 -5.65 -10.62
C ILE A 172 4.97 -5.02 -11.52
N ARG A 173 5.15 -5.58 -12.71
CA ARG A 173 5.91 -4.98 -13.80
C ARG A 173 5.01 -4.01 -14.53
N THR A 174 5.39 -2.73 -14.49
CA THR A 174 4.60 -1.65 -15.08
C THR A 174 4.87 -1.56 -16.59
N GLN A 175 4.22 -0.62 -17.26
CA GLN A 175 4.49 -0.37 -18.68
C GLN A 175 5.88 0.20 -18.95
N HIS A 176 6.59 0.65 -17.91
CA HIS A 176 7.97 1.16 -17.99
C HIS A 176 9.01 0.06 -17.80
N TYR A 177 8.59 -1.18 -17.52
CA TYR A 177 9.49 -2.32 -17.39
C TYR A 177 10.16 -2.64 -18.74
N PRO A 178 11.48 -2.90 -18.79
CA PRO A 178 12.17 -3.21 -20.05
C PRO A 178 11.63 -4.48 -20.71
N ASN A 179 11.51 -4.47 -22.04
CA ASN A 179 11.10 -5.63 -22.85
C ASN A 179 12.15 -6.74 -22.86
#